data_AF-A0A015YH19-F1
#
_entry.id   AF-A0A015YH19-F1
#
_cell.length_a   1.000
_cell.length_b   1.000
_cell.length_c   1.000
_cell.angle_alpha   90.00
_cell.angle_beta   90.00
_cell.angle_gamma   90.00
#
_symmetry.space_group_name_H-M   'P 1'
#
loop_
_entity.id
_entity.type
_entity.pdbx_description
1 polymer ?
#
loop_
_entity_poly.entity_id
_entity_poly.type
_entity_poly.pdbx_seq_one_letter_code
_entity_poly.pdbx_strand_id
1 'polypeptide(L)' 'MEEARYGISDMTGIYIPLNIKNFYILSPCFSKYDNLYHYILESAKQAIDAAFTYGFTCNGKRIKKKKFITNSTTD' A
#
# COMPACT_ATOMS: atom_id res chain seq x y z
N MET A 1 -7.60 18.76 -18.09
CA MET A 1 -6.76 18.55 -16.90
C MET A 1 -5.81 17.43 -17.27
N GLU A 2 -4.51 17.74 -17.41
CA GLU A 2 -3.50 16.79 -17.89
C GLU A 2 -3.10 15.87 -16.73
N GLU A 3 -3.36 14.57 -16.85
CA GLU A 3 -2.98 13.58 -15.84
C GLU A 3 -1.46 13.57 -15.69
N ALA A 4 -0.97 13.57 -14.45
CA ALA A 4 0.45 13.53 -14.20
C ALA A 4 1.02 12.17 -14.62
N ARG A 5 2.05 12.18 -15.48
CA ARG A 5 2.67 10.99 -16.10
C ARG A 5 3.53 10.15 -15.13
N TYR A 6 3.15 10.05 -13.87
CA TYR A 6 3.83 9.17 -12.93
C TYR A 6 3.43 7.73 -13.25
N GLY A 7 4.27 7.01 -13.99
CA GLY A 7 4.06 5.60 -14.33
C GLY A 7 4.16 5.24 -15.81
N ILE A 8 4.19 6.23 -16.71
CA ILE A 8 4.54 5.98 -18.13
C ILE A 8 6.05 6.08 -18.25
N SER A 9 6.69 5.00 -17.83
CA SER A 9 8.03 4.60 -18.21
C SER A 9 8.16 4.37 -19.71
N ASP A 10 8.81 5.23 -20.50
CA ASP A 10 9.41 4.84 -21.80
C ASP A 10 10.60 3.86 -21.56
N MET A 11 10.39 2.86 -20.70
CA MET A 11 11.40 2.26 -19.83
C MET A 11 12.08 1.09 -20.55
N THR A 12 13.26 1.35 -21.11
CA THR A 12 14.30 0.33 -21.34
C THR A 12 14.93 -0.10 -20.00
N GLY A 13 14.10 -0.50 -19.04
CA GLY A 13 14.49 -0.99 -17.72
C GLY A 13 13.99 -2.41 -17.52
N ILE A 14 14.63 -3.17 -16.63
CA ILE A 14 14.19 -4.52 -16.26
C ILE A 14 12.92 -4.41 -15.42
N TYR A 15 11.79 -4.17 -16.08
CA TYR A 15 10.47 -4.30 -15.47
C TYR A 15 10.24 -5.78 -15.22
N ILE A 16 10.48 -6.22 -13.98
CA ILE A 16 10.07 -7.56 -13.55
C ILE A 16 8.55 -7.52 -13.40
N PRO A 17 7.79 -8.28 -14.21
CA PRO A 17 6.35 -8.30 -14.12
C PRO A 17 5.93 -8.69 -12.71
N LEU A 18 5.00 -7.93 -12.14
CA LEU A 18 4.52 -8.20 -10.79
C LEU A 18 3.89 -9.59 -10.71
N ASN A 19 4.33 -10.40 -9.75
CA ASN A 19 3.79 -11.75 -9.55
C ASN A 19 2.40 -11.69 -8.87
N ILE A 20 1.35 -11.65 -9.67
CA ILE A 20 -0.05 -11.58 -9.19
C ILE A 20 -0.48 -12.75 -8.29
N LYS A 21 0.27 -13.87 -8.24
CA LYS A 21 -0.03 -14.96 -7.30
C LYS A 21 0.45 -14.65 -5.88
N ASN A 22 1.50 -13.85 -5.75
CA ASN A 22 2.16 -13.57 -4.47
C ASN A 22 1.89 -12.15 -3.96
N PHE A 23 1.38 -11.26 -4.82
CA PHE A 23 1.13 -9.87 -4.48
C PHE A 23 -0.35 -9.51 -4.59
N TYR A 24 -0.85 -8.78 -3.60
CA TYR A 24 -2.12 -8.09 -3.67
C TYR A 24 -1.88 -6.70 -4.26
N ILE A 25 -2.43 -6.46 -5.46
CA ILE A 25 -2.34 -5.16 -6.12
C ILE A 25 -3.40 -4.24 -5.52
N LEU A 26 -2.96 -3.08 -5.01
CA LEU A 26 -3.86 -1.99 -4.71
C LEU A 26 -4.15 -1.24 -6.00
N SER A 27 -5.44 -1.00 -6.29
CA SER A 27 -5.83 -0.22 -7.46
C SER A 27 -5.31 1.21 -7.31
N PRO A 28 -4.49 1.72 -8.24
CA PRO A 28 -4.01 3.10 -8.17
C PRO A 28 -5.18 4.06 -8.40
N CYS A 29 -5.38 5.00 -7.49
CA CYS A 29 -6.42 6.04 -7.60
C CYS A 29 -5.79 7.42 -7.43
N PHE A 30 -4.99 7.83 -8.42
CA PHE A 30 -4.22 9.06 -8.36
C PHE A 30 -5.08 10.32 -8.20
N SER A 31 -6.26 10.33 -8.84
CA SER A 31 -7.22 11.44 -8.79
C SER A 31 -7.81 11.70 -7.40
N LYS A 32 -7.65 10.77 -6.46
CA LYS A 32 -8.15 10.92 -5.08
C LYS A 32 -7.23 11.79 -4.21
N TYR A 33 -6.01 12.11 -4.65
CA TYR A 33 -5.01 12.76 -3.83
C TYR A 33 -4.48 14.04 -4.46
N ASP A 34 -4.30 15.08 -3.64
CA ASP A 34 -3.88 16.40 -4.09
C ASP A 34 -2.44 16.46 -4.60
N ASN A 35 -1.58 15.52 -4.16
CA ASN A 35 -0.17 15.47 -4.57
C ASN A 35 0.43 14.06 -4.39
N LEU A 36 1.63 13.88 -4.98
CA LEU A 36 2.36 12.61 -4.97
C LEU A 36 2.72 12.13 -3.56
N TYR A 37 3.11 13.05 -2.67
CA TYR A 37 3.47 12.70 -1.30
C TYR A 37 2.26 12.10 -0.56
N HIS A 38 1.10 12.74 -0.67
CA HIS A 38 -0.14 12.27 -0.06
C HIS A 38 -0.57 10.92 -0.63
N TYR A 39 -0.47 10.74 -1.96
CA TYR A 39 -0.73 9.46 -2.62
C TYR A 39 0.18 8.34 -2.08
N ILE A 40 1.50 8.55 -2.00
CA ILE A 40 2.45 7.55 -1.51
C ILE A 40 2.15 7.19 -0.06
N LEU A 41 1.93 8.19 0.79
CA LEU A 41 1.67 7.98 2.22
C LEU A 41 0.39 7.18 2.46
N GLU A 42 -0.71 7.55 1.81
CA GLU A 42 -2.00 6.87 1.99
C GLU A 42 -2.01 5.49 1.34
N SER A 43 -1.36 5.32 0.18
CA SER A 43 -1.19 4.01 -0.45
C SER A 43 -0.37 3.07 0.44
N ALA A 44 0.67 3.57 1.09
CA ALA A 44 1.48 2.78 2.01
C ALA A 44 0.68 2.32 3.24
N LYS A 45 -0.15 3.20 3.83
CA LYS A 45 -1.07 2.83 4.91
C LYS A 45 -2.04 1.72 4.48
N GLN A 46 -2.67 1.88 3.31
CA GLN A 46 -3.58 0.88 2.75
C GLN A 46 -2.88 -0.46 2.48
N ALA A 47 -1.64 -0.44 2.00
CA ALA A 47 -0.87 -1.65 1.74
C ALA A 47 -0.59 -2.42 3.03
N ILE A 48 -0.23 -1.72 4.10
CA ILE A 48 -0.02 -2.32 5.43
C ILE A 48 -1.33 -2.93 5.94
N ASP A 49 -2.44 -2.22 5.83
CA ASP A 49 -3.75 -2.73 6.28
C ASP A 49 -4.23 -3.94 5.46
N ALA A 50 -4.04 -3.90 4.14
CA ALA A 50 -4.32 -5.03 3.26
C ALA A 50 -3.45 -6.25 3.62
N ALA A 51 -2.16 -6.05 3.90
CA ALA A 51 -1.26 -7.12 4.32
C ALA A 51 -1.75 -7.81 5.60
N PHE A 52 -2.23 -7.06 6.59
CA PHE A 52 -2.81 -7.65 7.80
C PHE A 52 -4.19 -8.29 7.58
N THR A 53 -4.98 -7.78 6.63
CA THR A 53 -6.31 -8.31 6.28
C THR A 53 -6.19 -9.65 5.57
N TYR A 54 -5.45 -9.69 4.46
CA TYR A 54 -5.22 -10.92 3.69
C TYR A 54 -4.28 -11.88 4.43
N GLY A 55 -3.43 -11.34 5.30
CA GLY A 55 -2.53 -12.08 6.16
C GLY A 55 -1.24 -12.46 5.45
N PHE A 56 -0.11 -12.02 5.99
CA PHE A 56 1.20 -12.58 5.65
C PHE A 56 1.67 -13.50 6.78
N THR A 57 2.33 -14.59 6.39
CA THR A 57 2.89 -15.56 7.33
C THR A 57 4.38 -15.30 7.51
N CYS A 58 4.85 -15.39 8.76
CA CYS A 58 6.26 -15.50 9.07
C CYS A 58 6.47 -16.84 9.78
N ASN A 59 7.37 -17.68 9.26
CA ASN A 59 7.62 -19.03 9.76
C ASN A 59 6.33 -19.87 9.91
N GLY A 60 5.45 -19.81 8.91
CA GLY A 60 4.16 -20.52 8.90
C GLY A 60 3.10 -19.97 9.87
N LYS A 61 3.41 -18.93 10.65
CA LYS A 61 2.47 -18.28 11.58
C LYS A 61 1.94 -16.99 10.99
N ARG A 62 0.61 -16.81 10.97
CA ARG A 62 -0.03 -15.58 10.49
C ARG A 62 0.25 -14.42 11.45
N ILE A 63 0.82 -13.34 10.93
CA ILE A 63 1.08 -12.13 11.71
C ILE A 63 -0.24 -11.35 11.84
N LYS A 64 -0.54 -10.89 13.05
CA LYS A 64 -1.74 -10.10 13.36
C LYS A 64 -1.36 -8.66 13.70
N LYS A 65 -2.19 -7.69 13.29
CA LYS A 65 -2.07 -6.30 13.72
C LYS A 65 -2.32 -6.21 15.23
N LYS A 66 -1.34 -5.74 16.00
CA LYS A 66 -1.52 -5.46 17.43
C LYS A 66 -2.38 -4.20 17.56
N LYS A 67 -3.58 -4.31 18.15
CA LYS A 67 -4.35 -3.13 18.55
C LYS A 67 -3.66 -2.52 19.76
N PHE A 68 -3.15 -1.31 19.62
CA PHE A 68 -2.78 -0.51 20.79
C PHE A 68 -4.08 -0.05 21.45
N ILE A 69 -4.27 -0.45 22.71
CA ILE A 69 -5.33 0.11 23.54
C ILE A 69 -4.73 1.40 24.11
N THR A 70 -5.10 2.54 23.55
CA THR A 70 -4.83 3.82 24.20
C THR A 70 -5.90 3.98 25.27
N ASN A 71 -5.54 3.78 26.54
CA ASN A 71 -6.37 4.27 27.63
C ASN A 71 -6.35 5.79 27.51
N SER A 72 -7.43 6.39 27.02
CA SER A 72 -7.62 7.83 27.08
C SER A 72 -7.79 8.18 28.56
N THR A 73 -6.72 8.62 29.20
CA THR A 73 -6.80 9.32 30.47
C THR A 73 -7.40 10.68 30.17
N THR A 74 -8.70 10.83 30.43
CA THR A 74 -9.33 12.14 30.63
C THR A 74 -8.79 12.70 31.95
N ASP A 75 -8.03 13.79 31.88
CA ASP A 75 -7.89 14.75 33.00
C ASP A 75 -9.15 15.64 33.06
#